data_AF-A0ABD3P6Y4-F1
#
_entry.id   AF-A0ABD3P6Y4-F1
#
_cell.length_a   1.000
_cell.length_b   1.000
_cell.length_c   1.000
_cell.angle_alpha   90.00
_cell.angle_beta   90.00
_cell.angle_gamma   90.00
#
_symmetry.space_group_name_H-M   'P 1'
#
loop_
_entity.id
_entity.type
_entity.pdbx_description
1 polymer ?
#
loop_
_entity_poly.entity_id
_entity_poly.type
_entity_poly.pdbx_seq_one_letter_code
_entity_poly.pdbx_strand_id
1 'polypeptide(L)'
;MISFNEIAGNTLLFFLVFGMSATVDIHCMLAQIKNIKAIMMGIFLQFVILPLCGFLVVRFMELDRATGISILVVTSSPGGSYSNWWCSMFNADLALSVTMTAISTLMSVILMPANLLLYCNASYDADVVQSIDFNSLFIALTVVISAIGFGLFASAKVHSYRFNIFANRLGNYAGISLVAFSALMANTVGDTQVWEHTWQFYVGVMIPLFGGLLVANILSSLVNLEKPERVTLSVECCYQNVGIATSVALTMFQGVDLGNAMAVPLFYGIMEAIVLGIYCVISWKAGWTKAPSNISFWTMISTSYEVLVIEHSDLVAIEVSLPKNQKDRIEKANRAGDTLYVKYSVQEEDVEEEDGKAFGCIAIPSYPKEASGLTLPEVIPLENDLSGSLPK
;
A
#
# COMPACT_ATOMS: atom_id res chain seq x y z
N MET A 1 20.54 27.65 11.17
CA MET A 1 19.45 28.19 10.33
C MET A 1 19.03 27.05 9.44
N ILE A 2 17.76 26.64 9.45
CA ILE A 2 17.25 25.57 8.57
C ILE A 2 17.45 26.02 7.12
N SER A 3 18.07 25.19 6.28
CA SER A 3 18.34 25.58 4.89
C SER A 3 17.04 25.61 4.06
N PHE A 4 17.01 26.41 2.99
CA PHE A 4 15.85 26.45 2.09
C PHE A 4 15.51 25.05 1.54
N ASN A 5 16.54 24.24 1.27
CA ASN A 5 16.41 22.89 0.75
C ASN A 5 15.73 21.95 1.76
N GLU A 6 16.07 22.06 3.04
CA GLU A 6 15.41 21.30 4.12
C GLU A 6 13.93 21.69 4.27
N ILE A 7 13.61 22.98 4.19
CA ILE A 7 12.21 23.46 4.28
C ILE A 7 11.42 22.94 3.07
N ALA A 8 11.97 23.07 1.86
CA ALA A 8 11.33 22.60 0.64
C ALA A 8 11.11 21.07 0.68
N GLY A 9 12.14 20.31 1.04
CA GLY A 9 12.07 18.85 1.15
C GLY A 9 11.02 18.38 2.16
N ASN A 10 11.03 18.92 3.38
CA ASN A 10 10.04 18.59 4.41
C ASN A 10 8.62 19.01 4.03
N THR A 11 8.45 20.14 3.33
CA THR A 11 7.13 20.59 2.86
C THR A 11 6.57 19.64 1.80
N LEU A 12 7.39 19.25 0.83
CA LEU A 12 7.01 18.28 -0.20
C LEU A 12 6.69 16.91 0.43
N LEU A 13 7.50 16.47 1.39
CA LEU A 13 7.25 15.25 2.16
C LEU A 13 5.92 15.30 2.90
N PHE A 14 5.61 16.42 3.57
CA PHE A 14 4.33 16.60 4.28
C PHE A 14 3.14 16.43 3.34
N PHE A 15 3.12 17.13 2.21
CA PHE A 15 2.00 17.06 1.27
C PHE A 15 1.88 15.71 0.57
N LEU A 16 3.00 15.04 0.30
CA LEU A 16 3.02 13.66 -0.20
C LEU A 16 2.35 12.72 0.81
N VAL A 17 2.79 12.74 2.07
CA VAL A 17 2.29 11.82 3.10
C VAL A 17 0.84 12.14 3.46
N PHE A 18 0.50 13.43 3.61
CA PHE A 18 -0.85 13.88 3.88
C PHE A 18 -1.83 13.47 2.79
N GLY A 19 -1.48 13.72 1.52
CA GLY A 19 -2.34 13.44 0.38
C GLY A 19 -2.73 11.97 0.28
N MET A 20 -1.82 11.07 0.64
CA MET A 20 -2.12 9.65 0.72
C MET A 20 -2.97 9.27 1.94
N SER A 21 -2.58 9.69 3.14
CA SER A 21 -3.30 9.32 4.37
C SER A 21 -4.72 9.86 4.36
N ALA A 22 -4.96 10.98 3.68
CA ALA A 22 -6.29 11.54 3.44
C ALA A 22 -7.18 10.69 2.52
N THR A 23 -6.64 9.71 1.80
CA THR A 23 -7.40 8.84 0.88
C THR A 23 -7.64 7.42 1.41
N VAL A 24 -7.16 7.14 2.63
CA VAL A 24 -7.29 5.83 3.29
C VAL A 24 -8.72 5.59 3.75
N ASP A 25 -9.30 4.43 3.43
CA ASP A 25 -10.55 3.96 4.06
C ASP A 25 -10.25 3.38 5.45
N ILE A 26 -10.68 4.10 6.48
CA ILE A 26 -10.44 3.74 7.89
C ILE A 26 -11.21 2.48 8.28
N HIS A 27 -12.38 2.23 7.70
CA HIS A 27 -13.19 1.06 8.02
C HIS A 27 -12.51 -0.22 7.52
N CYS A 28 -12.01 -0.20 6.28
CA CYS A 28 -11.22 -1.30 5.73
C CYS A 28 -9.96 -1.56 6.56
N MET A 29 -9.27 -0.51 7.00
CA MET A 29 -8.08 -0.62 7.84
C MET A 29 -8.39 -1.28 9.20
N LEU A 30 -9.48 -0.86 9.86
CA LEU A 30 -9.89 -1.42 11.15
C LEU A 30 -10.31 -2.88 11.05
N ALA A 31 -10.98 -3.27 9.95
CA ALA A 31 -11.36 -4.67 9.71
C ALA A 31 -10.12 -5.59 9.64
N GLN A 32 -9.03 -5.09 9.07
CA GLN A 32 -7.80 -5.85 8.85
C GLN A 32 -6.96 -6.05 10.12
N ILE A 33 -7.25 -5.34 11.23
CA ILE A 33 -6.58 -5.56 12.52
C ILE A 33 -6.73 -7.01 13.00
N LYS A 34 -7.78 -7.72 12.55
CA LYS A 34 -7.98 -9.15 12.82
C LYS A 34 -6.90 -10.03 12.19
N ASN A 35 -6.25 -9.60 11.10
CA ASN A 35 -5.14 -10.30 10.44
C ASN A 35 -3.79 -10.03 11.13
N ILE A 36 -3.78 -10.20 12.46
CA ILE A 36 -2.62 -9.90 13.33
C ILE A 36 -1.35 -10.64 12.91
N LYS A 37 -1.49 -11.86 12.40
CA LYS A 37 -0.38 -12.70 11.96
C LYS A 37 0.37 -12.07 10.77
N ALA A 38 -0.37 -11.58 9.79
CA ALA A 38 0.19 -10.90 8.62
C ALA A 38 0.82 -9.55 9.02
N ILE A 39 0.14 -8.78 9.88
CA ILE A 39 0.63 -7.49 10.39
C ILE A 39 1.95 -7.66 11.16
N MET A 40 2.03 -8.61 12.10
CA MET A 40 3.24 -8.85 12.89
C MET A 40 4.41 -9.32 12.02
N MET A 41 4.14 -10.20 11.06
CA MET A 41 5.14 -10.62 10.08
C MET A 41 5.61 -9.42 9.24
N GLY A 42 4.70 -8.56 8.82
CA GLY A 42 4.98 -7.32 8.11
C GLY A 42 5.91 -6.38 8.88
N ILE A 43 5.60 -6.11 10.16
CA ILE A 43 6.43 -5.28 11.04
C ILE A 43 7.82 -5.88 11.21
N PHE A 44 7.91 -7.21 11.41
CA PHE A 44 9.18 -7.91 11.53
C PHE A 44 10.00 -7.82 10.24
N LEU A 45 9.37 -7.99 9.08
CA LEU A 45 10.05 -7.83 7.79
C LEU A 45 10.58 -6.40 7.61
N GLN A 46 9.73 -5.40 7.89
CA GLN A 46 10.02 -3.99 7.71
C GLN A 46 11.16 -3.48 8.59
N PHE A 47 11.12 -3.78 9.90
CA PHE A 47 12.01 -3.16 10.87
C PHE A 47 13.09 -4.08 11.43
N VAL A 48 13.08 -5.37 11.08
CA VAL A 48 14.14 -6.30 11.46
C VAL A 48 14.87 -6.81 10.23
N ILE A 49 14.16 -7.43 9.29
CA ILE A 49 14.80 -8.13 8.15
C ILE A 49 15.39 -7.17 7.12
N LEU A 50 14.69 -6.09 6.77
CA LEU A 50 15.24 -5.16 5.78
C LEU A 50 16.41 -4.31 6.31
N PRO A 51 16.36 -3.75 7.53
CA PRO A 51 17.49 -3.01 8.13
C PRO A 51 18.72 -3.90 8.34
N LEU A 52 18.58 -5.04 9.02
CA LEU A 52 18.93 -6.34 8.48
C LEU A 52 19.92 -6.41 7.30
N CYS A 53 19.32 -6.61 6.12
CA CYS A 53 19.99 -6.67 4.84
C CYS A 53 20.82 -5.41 4.54
N GLY A 54 20.31 -4.21 4.86
CA GLY A 54 21.04 -2.95 4.69
C GLY A 54 22.36 -2.93 5.46
N PHE A 55 22.33 -3.34 6.73
CA PHE A 55 23.49 -3.45 7.59
C PHE A 55 24.52 -4.45 7.06
N LEU A 56 24.08 -5.64 6.66
CA LEU A 56 24.99 -6.64 6.12
C LEU A 56 25.74 -6.10 4.89
N VAL A 57 25.03 -5.43 3.99
CA VAL A 57 25.65 -4.80 2.82
C VAL A 57 26.67 -3.74 3.21
N VAL A 58 26.29 -2.80 4.08
CA VAL A 58 27.19 -1.73 4.55
C VAL A 58 28.44 -2.32 5.19
N ARG A 59 28.28 -3.39 5.99
CA ARG A 59 29.39 -4.03 6.70
C ARG A 59 30.36 -4.78 5.79
N PHE A 60 29.89 -5.36 4.69
CA PHE A 60 30.68 -6.23 3.81
C PHE A 60 31.16 -5.56 2.51
N MET A 61 30.51 -4.47 2.06
CA MET A 61 30.83 -3.83 0.79
C MET A 61 31.74 -2.60 0.89
N GLU A 62 32.21 -2.26 2.10
CA GLU A 62 33.11 -1.12 2.37
C GLU A 62 32.63 0.17 1.70
N LEU A 63 31.33 0.45 1.81
CA LEU A 63 30.71 1.63 1.21
C LEU A 63 31.21 2.90 1.91
N ASP A 64 31.26 4.00 1.16
CA ASP A 64 31.52 5.29 1.77
C ASP A 64 30.41 5.63 2.79
N ARG A 65 30.78 6.46 3.76
CA ARG A 65 29.95 6.77 4.91
C ARG A 65 28.59 7.35 4.51
N ALA A 66 28.56 8.27 3.55
CA ALA A 66 27.34 8.94 3.13
C ALA A 66 26.38 7.92 2.48
N THR A 67 26.88 7.14 1.52
CA THR A 67 26.13 6.07 0.88
C THR A 67 25.61 5.03 1.89
N GLY A 68 26.49 4.52 2.75
CA GLY A 68 26.12 3.43 3.65
C GLY A 68 25.12 3.86 4.72
N ILE A 69 25.28 5.05 5.31
CA ILE A 69 24.25 5.59 6.22
C ILE A 69 22.94 5.81 5.47
N SER A 70 22.96 6.35 4.25
CA SER A 70 21.73 6.48 3.45
C SER A 70 21.05 5.14 3.14
N ILE A 71 21.79 4.06 2.90
CA ILE A 71 21.22 2.71 2.75
C ILE A 71 20.53 2.27 4.05
N LEU A 72 21.15 2.51 5.21
CA LEU A 72 20.54 2.20 6.51
C LEU A 72 19.27 3.04 6.75
N VAL A 73 19.25 4.30 6.32
CA VAL A 73 18.07 5.18 6.38
C VAL A 73 16.96 4.65 5.48
N VAL A 74 17.25 4.33 4.22
CA VAL A 74 16.27 3.75 3.29
C VAL A 74 15.70 2.45 3.83
N THR A 75 16.54 1.52 4.26
CA THR A 75 16.11 0.19 4.73
C THR A 75 15.42 0.22 6.10
N SER A 76 15.63 1.26 6.90
CA SER A 76 14.94 1.47 8.18
C SER A 76 13.71 2.37 8.08
N SER A 77 13.42 2.89 6.89
CA SER A 77 12.23 3.70 6.66
C SER A 77 10.96 2.84 6.79
N PRO A 78 9.79 3.45 7.04
CA PRO A 78 8.52 2.74 6.91
C PRO A 78 8.14 2.47 5.45
N GLY A 79 7.10 1.67 5.26
CA GLY A 79 6.54 1.35 3.95
C GLY A 79 6.25 2.60 3.12
N GLY A 80 6.55 2.50 1.82
CA GLY A 80 6.51 3.59 0.86
C GLY A 80 5.13 3.85 0.32
N SER A 81 4.88 5.11 0.04
CA SER A 81 3.61 5.65 -0.45
C SER A 81 2.92 4.89 -1.59
N TYR A 82 3.70 4.39 -2.54
CA TYR A 82 3.18 3.74 -3.74
C TYR A 82 2.95 2.24 -3.57
N SER A 83 3.34 1.63 -2.44
CA SER A 83 3.07 0.20 -2.17
C SER A 83 1.58 -0.12 -2.29
N ASN A 84 0.72 0.75 -1.73
CA ASN A 84 -0.73 0.66 -1.82
C ASN A 84 -1.22 0.70 -3.28
N TRP A 85 -0.61 1.55 -4.11
CA TRP A 85 -0.94 1.63 -5.53
C TRP A 85 -0.57 0.34 -6.27
N TRP A 86 0.60 -0.24 -6.00
CA TRP A 86 1.00 -1.53 -6.57
C TRP A 86 0.08 -2.67 -6.12
N CYS A 87 -0.24 -2.75 -4.83
CA CYS A 87 -1.14 -3.75 -4.29
C CYS A 87 -2.56 -3.63 -4.86
N SER A 88 -3.06 -2.40 -5.01
CA SER A 88 -4.36 -2.13 -5.66
C SER A 88 -4.35 -2.56 -7.12
N MET A 89 -3.38 -2.07 -7.90
CA MET A 89 -3.29 -2.32 -9.34
C MET A 89 -3.12 -3.80 -9.68
N PHE A 90 -2.34 -4.53 -8.89
CA PHE A 90 -2.11 -5.96 -9.10
C PHE A 90 -3.08 -6.84 -8.32
N ASN A 91 -4.13 -6.27 -7.72
CA ASN A 91 -5.15 -7.02 -6.99
C ASN A 91 -4.54 -7.95 -5.92
N ALA A 92 -3.54 -7.46 -5.20
CA ALA A 92 -3.06 -8.09 -3.96
C ALA A 92 -4.06 -7.79 -2.82
N ASP A 93 -3.64 -7.96 -1.57
CA ASP A 93 -4.45 -7.50 -0.43
C ASP A 93 -4.18 -6.01 -0.15
N LEU A 94 -5.05 -5.12 -0.66
CA LEU A 94 -4.92 -3.68 -0.49
C LEU A 94 -5.22 -3.24 0.94
N ALA A 95 -6.24 -3.81 1.57
CA ALA A 95 -6.60 -3.50 2.95
C ALA A 95 -5.43 -3.80 3.91
N LEU A 96 -4.73 -4.93 3.68
CA LEU A 96 -3.50 -5.26 4.40
C LEU A 96 -2.38 -4.25 4.14
N SER A 97 -2.16 -3.86 2.90
CA SER A 97 -1.14 -2.88 2.49
C SER A 97 -1.31 -1.58 3.27
N VAL A 98 -2.52 -1.02 3.21
CA VAL A 98 -2.87 0.26 3.85
C VAL A 98 -2.69 0.19 5.37
N THR A 99 -3.13 -0.93 5.97
CA THR A 99 -2.99 -1.17 7.41
C THR A 99 -1.51 -1.26 7.82
N MET A 100 -0.71 -1.99 7.05
CA MET A 100 0.71 -2.14 7.29
C MET A 100 1.47 -0.82 7.11
N THR A 101 1.19 -0.04 6.08
CA THR A 101 1.80 1.28 5.88
C THR A 101 1.48 2.21 7.05
N ALA A 102 0.23 2.24 7.51
CA ALA A 102 -0.20 3.09 8.63
C ALA A 102 0.52 2.69 9.94
N ILE A 103 0.51 1.39 10.27
CA ILE A 103 1.17 0.89 11.48
C ILE A 103 2.68 1.09 11.41
N SER A 104 3.32 0.75 10.28
CA SER A 104 4.76 0.89 10.13
C SER A 104 5.20 2.34 10.26
N THR A 105 4.43 3.29 9.71
CA THR A 105 4.78 4.71 9.85
C THR A 105 4.64 5.19 11.30
N LEU A 106 3.61 4.76 12.03
CA LEU A 106 3.48 5.04 13.46
C LEU A 106 4.65 4.44 14.28
N MET A 107 5.09 3.23 13.95
CA MET A 107 6.20 2.59 14.64
C MET A 107 7.57 3.18 14.25
N SER A 108 7.70 3.74 13.04
CA SER A 108 8.96 4.30 12.53
C SER A 108 9.53 5.41 13.41
N VAL A 109 8.68 6.14 14.12
CA VAL A 109 9.04 7.20 15.08
C VAL A 109 10.08 6.72 16.09
N ILE A 110 9.97 5.46 16.51
CA ILE A 110 10.85 4.84 17.49
C ILE A 110 11.81 3.88 16.78
N LEU A 111 11.28 3.03 15.89
CA LEU A 111 12.07 1.95 15.29
C LEU A 111 13.10 2.44 14.28
N MET A 112 12.82 3.50 13.51
CA MET A 112 13.77 4.02 12.53
C MET A 112 14.99 4.65 13.22
N PRO A 113 14.85 5.59 14.21
CA PRO A 113 16.00 6.08 14.96
C PRO A 113 16.73 4.97 15.73
N ALA A 114 16.01 4.00 16.31
CA ALA A 114 16.61 2.88 17.02
C ALA A 114 17.46 1.99 16.10
N ASN A 115 16.96 1.66 14.91
CA ASN A 115 17.71 0.89 13.91
C ASN A 115 18.92 1.67 13.41
N LEU A 116 18.77 2.97 13.14
CA LEU A 116 19.90 3.81 12.73
C LEU A 116 20.98 3.87 13.82
N LEU A 117 20.59 4.07 15.07
CA LEU A 117 21.53 4.04 16.20
C LEU A 117 22.24 2.69 16.29
N LEU A 118 21.49 1.58 16.23
CA LEU A 118 22.05 0.24 16.34
C LEU A 118 23.04 -0.06 15.22
N TYR A 119 22.62 0.13 13.96
CA TYR A 119 23.41 -0.30 12.80
C TYR A 119 24.53 0.68 12.45
N CYS A 120 24.37 1.99 12.70
CA CYS A 120 25.48 2.92 12.54
C CYS A 120 26.57 2.66 13.57
N ASN A 121 26.25 2.42 14.85
CA ASN A 121 27.24 2.04 15.87
C ASN A 121 27.90 0.69 15.59
N ALA A 122 27.19 -0.24 14.96
CA ALA A 122 27.76 -1.53 14.59
C ALA A 122 28.63 -1.49 13.31
N SER A 123 28.45 -0.47 12.46
CA SER A 123 29.12 -0.36 11.16
C SER A 123 30.28 0.63 11.15
N TYR A 124 30.22 1.67 11.98
CA TYR A 124 31.17 2.79 11.96
C TYR A 124 31.67 3.14 13.37
N ASP A 125 32.82 3.81 13.42
CA ASP A 125 33.42 4.27 14.67
C ASP A 125 32.54 5.32 15.38
N ALA A 126 32.71 5.45 16.70
CA ALA A 126 31.86 6.30 17.54
C ALA A 126 31.81 7.77 17.09
N ASP A 127 32.92 8.30 16.55
CA ASP A 127 33.04 9.68 16.08
C ASP A 127 32.14 9.94 14.86
N VAL A 128 31.90 8.91 14.04
CA VAL A 128 30.99 8.94 12.90
C VAL A 128 29.53 8.94 13.36
N VAL A 129 29.20 8.17 14.39
CA VAL A 129 27.82 8.12 14.88
C VAL A 129 27.43 9.41 15.60
N GLN A 130 28.38 10.04 16.31
CA GLN A 130 28.14 11.30 17.02
C GLN A 130 27.80 12.48 16.10
N SER A 131 28.19 12.41 14.81
CA SER A 131 27.86 13.48 13.86
C SER A 131 26.52 13.27 13.15
N ILE A 132 25.75 12.23 13.50
CA ILE A 132 24.37 12.07 13.02
C ILE A 132 23.49 13.11 13.72
N ASP A 133 22.87 13.99 12.95
CA ASP A 133 21.93 14.97 13.49
C ASP A 133 20.56 14.32 13.80
N PHE A 134 20.47 13.72 14.97
CA PHE A 134 19.23 13.11 15.47
C PHE A 134 18.09 14.12 15.58
N ASN A 135 18.36 15.40 15.86
CA ASN A 135 17.30 16.40 15.95
C ASN A 135 16.57 16.54 14.61
N SER A 136 17.33 16.57 13.52
CA SER A 136 16.74 16.67 12.19
C SER A 136 15.99 15.41 11.75
N LEU A 137 16.49 14.22 12.12
CA LEU A 137 15.75 12.97 11.94
C LEU A 137 14.39 13.01 12.68
N PHE A 138 14.38 13.46 13.94
CA PHE A 138 13.13 13.60 14.70
C PHE A 138 12.19 14.65 14.11
N ILE A 139 12.70 15.74 13.55
CA ILE A 139 11.90 16.75 12.84
C ILE A 139 11.23 16.12 11.61
N ALA A 140 11.99 15.42 10.75
CA ALA A 140 11.46 14.76 9.56
C ALA A 140 10.38 13.72 9.92
N LEU A 141 10.64 12.90 10.94
CA LEU A 141 9.64 11.95 11.45
C LEU A 141 8.41 12.66 12.01
N THR A 142 8.57 13.77 12.73
CA THR A 142 7.45 14.57 13.25
C THR A 142 6.59 15.15 12.11
N VAL A 143 7.22 15.61 11.02
CA VAL A 143 6.52 16.06 9.80
C VAL A 143 5.70 14.92 9.20
N VAL A 144 6.25 13.70 9.12
CA VAL A 144 5.54 12.52 8.61
C VAL A 144 4.36 12.14 9.52
N ILE A 145 4.58 12.00 10.83
CA ILE A 145 3.53 11.64 11.79
C ILE A 145 2.40 12.66 11.75
N SER A 146 2.74 13.96 11.73
CA SER A 146 1.74 15.02 11.65
C SER A 146 0.98 14.97 10.33
N ALA A 147 1.65 14.77 9.20
CA ALA A 147 1.01 14.59 7.90
C ALA A 147 0.02 13.41 7.88
N ILE A 148 0.41 12.26 8.45
CA ILE A 148 -0.48 11.11 8.60
C ILE A 148 -1.65 11.43 9.52
N GLY A 149 -1.39 11.99 10.70
CA GLY A 149 -2.42 12.33 11.67
C GLY A 149 -3.48 13.27 11.08
N PHE A 150 -3.03 14.33 10.39
CA PHE A 150 -3.92 15.24 9.69
C PHE A 150 -4.63 14.58 8.50
N GLY A 151 -3.93 13.74 7.74
CA GLY A 151 -4.50 13.02 6.60
C GLY A 151 -5.60 12.05 7.04
N LEU A 152 -5.32 11.16 8.00
CA LEU A 152 -6.29 10.23 8.56
C LEU A 152 -7.46 10.97 9.23
N PHE A 153 -7.19 12.07 9.94
CA PHE A 153 -8.26 12.90 10.50
C PHE A 153 -9.15 13.50 9.40
N ALA A 154 -8.56 13.99 8.31
CA ALA A 154 -9.30 14.50 7.17
C ALA A 154 -10.11 13.39 6.48
N SER A 155 -9.54 12.20 6.30
CA SER A 155 -10.27 11.03 5.79
C SER A 155 -11.49 10.69 6.67
N ALA A 156 -11.30 10.62 7.99
CA ALA A 156 -12.36 10.31 8.94
C ALA A 156 -13.51 11.35 8.97
N LYS A 157 -13.20 12.62 8.69
CA LYS A 157 -14.16 13.72 8.76
C LYS A 157 -14.80 14.04 7.43
N VAL A 158 -14.07 13.89 6.33
CA VAL A 158 -14.45 14.36 5.00
C VAL A 158 -14.64 13.16 4.08
N HIS A 159 -15.81 12.54 4.16
CA HIS A 159 -16.24 11.48 3.25
C HIS A 159 -16.72 12.07 1.92
N SER A 160 -15.80 12.70 1.18
CA SER A 160 -16.09 13.29 -0.14
C SER A 160 -15.18 12.73 -1.21
N TYR A 161 -15.78 12.16 -2.25
CA TYR A 161 -15.06 11.69 -3.44
C TYR A 161 -14.18 12.79 -4.06
N ARG A 162 -14.64 14.05 -4.07
CA ARG A 162 -13.88 15.18 -4.62
C ARG A 162 -12.64 15.50 -3.78
N PHE A 163 -12.76 15.38 -2.45
CA PHE A 163 -11.63 15.56 -1.54
C PHE A 163 -10.58 14.46 -1.76
N ASN A 164 -11.00 13.20 -1.88
CA ASN A 164 -10.09 12.08 -2.14
C ASN A 164 -9.32 12.26 -3.46
N ILE A 165 -9.98 12.70 -4.54
CA ILE A 165 -9.29 13.02 -5.80
C ILE A 165 -8.27 14.14 -5.60
N PHE A 166 -8.66 15.21 -4.91
CA PHE A 166 -7.78 16.36 -4.68
C PHE A 166 -6.55 15.96 -3.86
N ALA A 167 -6.75 15.26 -2.74
CA ALA A 167 -5.69 14.79 -1.86
C ALA A 167 -4.73 13.86 -2.60
N ASN A 168 -5.24 12.92 -3.40
CA ASN A 168 -4.42 12.03 -4.22
C ASN A 168 -3.57 12.82 -5.23
N ARG A 169 -4.16 13.80 -5.93
CA ARG A 169 -3.41 14.65 -6.88
C ARG A 169 -2.33 15.46 -6.19
N LEU A 170 -2.65 16.05 -5.04
CA LEU A 170 -1.70 16.83 -4.24
C LEU A 170 -0.51 15.96 -3.82
N GLY A 171 -0.77 14.75 -3.33
CA GLY A 171 0.26 13.80 -2.94
C GLY A 171 1.16 13.38 -4.11
N ASN A 172 0.55 13.06 -5.26
CA ASN A 172 1.29 12.68 -6.47
C ASN A 172 2.17 13.81 -7.00
N TYR A 173 1.66 15.04 -7.06
CA TYR A 173 2.47 16.20 -7.48
C TYR A 173 3.62 16.46 -6.52
N ALA A 174 3.37 16.36 -5.21
CA ALA A 174 4.41 16.51 -4.19
C ALA A 174 5.49 15.42 -4.33
N GLY A 175 5.10 14.18 -4.61
CA GLY A 175 6.03 13.07 -4.84
C GLY A 175 6.90 13.22 -6.07
N ILE A 176 6.30 13.55 -7.22
CA ILE A 176 7.05 13.83 -8.45
C ILE A 176 8.03 14.99 -8.23
N SER A 177 7.58 16.03 -7.53
CA SER A 177 8.43 17.18 -7.20
C SER A 177 9.57 16.80 -6.27
N LEU A 178 9.35 15.91 -5.29
CA LEU A 178 10.38 15.44 -4.37
C LEU A 178 11.44 14.59 -5.08
N VAL A 179 11.05 13.72 -6.00
CA VAL A 179 11.98 12.95 -6.84
C VAL A 179 12.80 13.89 -7.74
N ALA A 180 12.15 14.85 -8.41
CA ALA A 180 12.84 15.83 -9.24
C ALA A 180 13.81 16.68 -8.41
N PHE A 181 13.41 17.09 -7.21
CA PHE A 181 14.25 17.84 -6.28
C PHE A 181 15.46 17.02 -5.82
N SER A 182 15.27 15.74 -5.50
CA SER A 182 16.35 14.82 -5.14
C SER A 182 17.38 14.66 -6.26
N ALA A 183 16.91 14.46 -7.50
CA ALA A 183 17.77 14.36 -8.67
C ALA A 183 18.54 15.66 -8.96
N LEU A 184 17.90 16.82 -8.78
CA LEU A 184 18.57 18.12 -8.92
C LEU A 184 19.69 18.27 -7.87
N MET A 185 19.37 18.07 -6.59
CA MET A 185 20.35 18.21 -5.52
C MET A 185 21.55 17.27 -5.68
N ALA A 186 21.29 16.02 -6.05
CA ALA A 186 22.35 15.04 -6.26
C ALA A 186 23.28 15.40 -7.44
N ASN A 187 22.79 16.14 -8.46
CA ASN A 187 23.62 16.63 -9.57
C ASN A 187 24.30 17.99 -9.30
N THR A 188 23.75 18.82 -8.41
CA THR A 188 24.24 20.21 -8.23
C THR A 188 25.16 20.39 -7.03
N VAL A 189 25.08 19.52 -6.03
CA VAL A 189 25.81 19.69 -4.75
C VAL A 189 27.03 18.76 -4.65
N GLY A 190 27.12 17.72 -5.48
CA GLY A 190 28.28 16.83 -5.57
C GLY A 190 29.21 17.17 -6.73
N ASP A 191 30.49 16.79 -6.59
CA ASP A 191 31.45 16.78 -7.71
C ASP A 191 31.22 15.57 -8.65
N THR A 192 30.51 14.55 -8.15
CA THR A 192 30.11 13.35 -8.88
C THR A 192 28.73 13.53 -9.48
N GLN A 193 28.57 13.22 -10.76
CA GLN A 193 27.23 13.15 -11.35
C GLN A 193 26.44 12.02 -10.72
N VAL A 194 25.10 12.13 -10.75
CA VAL A 194 24.17 11.15 -10.15
C VAL A 194 24.39 9.71 -10.60
N TRP A 195 24.99 9.52 -11.78
CA TRP A 195 25.22 8.21 -12.39
C TRP A 195 26.71 7.81 -12.44
N GLU A 196 27.59 8.58 -11.82
CA GLU A 196 29.04 8.32 -11.80
C GLU A 196 29.48 7.78 -10.44
N HIS A 197 28.80 6.74 -9.96
CA HIS A 197 29.16 6.03 -8.73
C HIS A 197 29.90 4.71 -9.01
N THR A 198 30.54 4.16 -7.98
CA THR A 198 31.23 2.88 -8.08
C THR A 198 30.25 1.72 -8.25
N TRP A 199 30.73 0.58 -8.74
CA TRP A 199 29.86 -0.61 -8.87
C TRP A 199 29.34 -1.09 -7.50
N GLN A 200 30.12 -0.88 -6.42
CA GLN A 200 29.71 -1.19 -5.05
C GLN A 200 28.47 -0.40 -4.64
N PHE A 201 28.35 0.86 -5.04
CA PHE A 201 27.14 1.65 -4.80
C PHE A 201 25.91 0.98 -5.43
N TYR A 202 25.96 0.67 -6.73
CA TYR A 202 24.81 0.11 -7.43
C TYR A 202 24.40 -1.25 -6.87
N VAL A 203 25.37 -2.14 -6.66
CA VAL A 203 25.10 -3.47 -6.10
C VAL A 203 24.65 -3.36 -4.65
N GLY A 204 25.27 -2.48 -3.85
CA GLY A 204 24.94 -2.27 -2.46
C GLY A 204 23.51 -1.77 -2.26
N VAL A 205 23.05 -0.83 -3.08
CA VAL A 205 21.66 -0.34 -3.00
C VAL A 205 20.65 -1.42 -3.44
N MET A 206 21.02 -2.32 -4.36
CA MET A 206 20.13 -3.37 -4.87
C MET A 206 20.01 -4.61 -3.97
N ILE A 207 21.06 -4.96 -3.22
CA ILE A 207 21.03 -6.17 -2.39
C ILE A 207 19.89 -6.15 -1.35
N PRO A 208 19.64 -5.06 -0.59
CA PRO A 208 18.54 -5.04 0.36
C PRO A 208 17.18 -5.20 -0.32
N LEU A 209 17.01 -4.68 -1.53
CA LEU A 209 15.79 -4.82 -2.32
C LEU A 209 15.55 -6.29 -2.73
N PHE A 210 16.52 -6.93 -3.39
CA PHE A 210 16.38 -8.33 -3.81
C PHE A 210 16.39 -9.31 -2.64
N GLY A 211 17.28 -9.10 -1.68
CA GLY A 211 17.42 -9.91 -0.48
C GLY A 211 16.18 -9.79 0.41
N GLY A 212 15.71 -8.57 0.64
CA GLY A 212 14.47 -8.30 1.37
C GLY A 212 13.28 -8.98 0.70
N LEU A 213 13.16 -8.87 -0.64
CA LEU A 213 12.06 -9.48 -1.39
C LEU A 213 12.10 -11.01 -1.29
N LEU A 214 13.27 -11.61 -1.44
CA LEU A 214 13.46 -13.06 -1.32
C LEU A 214 13.08 -13.55 0.08
N VAL A 215 13.63 -12.92 1.12
CA VAL A 215 13.37 -13.31 2.51
C VAL A 215 11.90 -13.07 2.88
N ALA A 216 11.29 -11.97 2.44
CA ALA A 216 9.87 -11.71 2.64
C ALA A 216 8.98 -12.81 2.05
N ASN A 217 9.26 -13.26 0.83
CA ASN A 217 8.54 -14.37 0.20
C ASN A 217 8.73 -15.70 0.95
N ILE A 218 9.94 -15.99 1.41
CA ILE A 218 10.24 -17.21 2.18
C ILE A 218 9.51 -17.18 3.53
N LEU A 219 9.70 -16.13 4.33
CA LEU A 219 9.14 -16.06 5.68
C LEU A 219 7.61 -15.99 5.66
N SER A 220 7.02 -15.21 4.76
CA SER A 220 5.55 -15.16 4.60
C SER A 220 4.97 -16.51 4.17
N SER A 221 5.72 -17.30 3.39
CA SER A 221 5.36 -18.67 3.04
C SER A 221 5.49 -19.65 4.20
N LEU A 222 6.57 -19.58 4.99
CA LEU A 222 6.79 -20.43 6.18
C LEU A 222 5.72 -20.19 7.24
N VAL A 223 5.25 -18.95 7.35
CA VAL A 223 4.17 -18.57 8.26
C VAL A 223 2.80 -18.94 7.67
N ASN A 224 2.71 -19.52 6.47
CA ASN A 224 1.46 -19.95 5.82
C ASN A 224 0.44 -18.81 5.68
N LEU A 225 0.87 -17.63 5.23
CA LEU A 225 -0.05 -16.57 4.84
C LEU A 225 -0.75 -16.91 3.50
N GLU A 226 -1.88 -16.28 3.21
CA GLU A 226 -2.51 -16.44 1.90
C GLU A 226 -1.67 -15.79 0.81
N LYS A 227 -1.76 -16.28 -0.44
CA LYS A 227 -0.89 -15.80 -1.52
C LYS A 227 -1.02 -14.27 -1.76
N PRO A 228 -2.23 -13.66 -1.77
CA PRO A 228 -2.34 -12.21 -1.93
C PRO A 228 -1.69 -11.44 -0.79
N GLU A 229 -1.78 -11.95 0.44
CA GLU A 229 -1.11 -11.37 1.61
C GLU A 229 0.41 -11.45 1.48
N ARG A 230 0.97 -12.56 0.98
CA ARG A 230 2.43 -12.69 0.76
C ARG A 230 2.95 -11.67 -0.25
N VAL A 231 2.20 -11.43 -1.32
CA VAL A 231 2.51 -10.39 -2.31
C VAL A 231 2.49 -9.03 -1.64
N THR A 232 1.44 -8.73 -0.86
CA THR A 232 1.33 -7.47 -0.12
C THR A 232 2.50 -7.28 0.86
N LEU A 233 2.83 -8.27 1.69
CA LEU A 233 3.95 -8.16 2.65
C LEU A 233 5.28 -7.94 1.95
N SER A 234 5.48 -8.60 0.81
CA SER A 234 6.68 -8.47 0.00
C SER A 234 6.82 -7.07 -0.60
N VAL A 235 5.72 -6.52 -1.13
CA VAL A 235 5.66 -5.16 -1.66
C VAL A 235 5.83 -4.14 -0.55
N GLU A 236 5.06 -4.22 0.54
CA GLU A 236 5.15 -3.28 1.68
C GLU A 236 6.54 -3.25 2.30
N CYS A 237 7.16 -4.41 2.49
CA CYS A 237 8.52 -4.49 3.05
C CYS A 237 9.56 -3.86 2.12
N CYS A 238 9.44 -4.04 0.80
CA CYS A 238 10.52 -3.68 -0.13
C CYS A 238 10.31 -2.34 -0.83
N TYR A 239 9.08 -1.83 -0.83
CA TYR A 239 8.77 -0.50 -1.34
C TYR A 239 8.92 0.48 -0.18
N GLN A 240 10.02 1.23 -0.15
CA GLN A 240 10.37 2.09 0.97
C GLN A 240 9.90 3.52 0.75
N ASN A 241 9.73 4.26 1.85
CA ASN A 241 9.48 5.68 1.74
C ASN A 241 10.78 6.45 1.43
N VAL A 242 11.16 6.47 0.16
CA VAL A 242 12.34 7.20 -0.33
C VAL A 242 12.25 8.72 -0.07
N GLY A 243 11.04 9.25 0.13
CA GLY A 243 10.85 10.65 0.50
C GLY A 243 11.34 10.97 1.91
N ILE A 244 11.07 10.08 2.88
CA ILE A 244 11.62 10.20 4.24
C ILE A 244 13.14 10.09 4.17
N ALA A 245 13.67 9.10 3.45
CA ALA A 245 15.10 8.92 3.32
C ALA A 245 15.79 10.13 2.67
N THR A 246 15.18 10.71 1.64
CA THR A 246 15.64 11.96 0.99
C THR A 246 15.66 13.12 1.99
N SER A 247 14.59 13.30 2.77
CA SER A 247 14.51 14.40 3.74
C SER A 247 15.56 14.25 4.85
N VAL A 248 15.76 13.02 5.33
CA VAL A 248 16.80 12.72 6.31
C VAL A 248 18.18 13.00 5.73
N ALA A 249 18.46 12.59 4.48
CA ALA A 249 19.73 12.88 3.82
C ALA A 249 20.01 14.39 3.69
N LEU A 250 19.01 15.19 3.30
CA LEU A 250 19.11 16.66 3.21
C LEU A 250 19.49 17.32 4.54
N THR A 251 19.12 16.68 5.65
CA THR A 251 19.41 17.22 6.97
C THR A 251 20.72 16.70 7.57
N MET A 252 21.08 15.45 7.27
CA MET A 252 22.24 14.78 7.87
C MET A 252 23.56 15.10 7.16
N PHE A 253 23.50 15.45 5.88
CA PHE A 253 24.69 15.62 5.05
C PHE A 253 24.75 17.02 4.44
N GLN A 254 25.98 17.47 4.16
CA GLN A 254 26.27 18.77 3.54
C GLN A 254 27.39 18.60 2.51
N GLY A 255 27.44 19.48 1.50
CA GLY A 255 28.48 19.46 0.48
C GLY A 255 28.51 18.14 -0.32
N VAL A 256 29.70 17.63 -0.62
CA VAL A 256 29.88 16.43 -1.46
C VAL A 256 29.18 15.19 -0.89
N ASP A 257 29.20 15.02 0.43
CA ASP A 257 28.52 13.90 1.10
C ASP A 257 27.00 13.95 0.89
N LEU A 258 26.42 15.15 0.75
CA LEU A 258 24.99 15.27 0.45
C LEU A 258 24.67 14.72 -0.93
N GLY A 259 25.50 14.98 -1.95
CA GLY A 259 25.32 14.43 -3.30
C GLY A 259 25.29 12.90 -3.28
N ASN A 260 26.28 12.28 -2.64
CA ASN A 260 26.38 10.81 -2.51
C ASN A 260 25.20 10.23 -1.71
N ALA A 261 24.85 10.87 -0.59
CA ALA A 261 23.73 10.43 0.24
C ALA A 261 22.38 10.48 -0.51
N MET A 262 22.17 11.48 -1.37
CA MET A 262 20.93 11.70 -2.12
C MET A 262 20.80 10.77 -3.34
N ALA A 263 21.93 10.31 -3.90
CA ALA A 263 21.93 9.33 -4.98
C ALA A 263 21.30 7.99 -4.54
N VAL A 264 21.46 7.60 -3.27
CA VAL A 264 20.92 6.34 -2.72
C VAL A 264 19.38 6.26 -2.80
N PRO A 265 18.59 7.14 -2.15
CA PRO A 265 17.13 7.08 -2.20
C PRO A 265 16.59 7.30 -3.61
N LEU A 266 17.27 8.09 -4.45
CA LEU A 266 16.91 8.25 -5.85
C LEU A 266 17.07 6.94 -6.64
N PHE A 267 18.23 6.30 -6.53
CA PHE A 267 18.50 5.04 -7.23
C PHE A 267 17.64 3.90 -6.69
N TYR A 268 17.50 3.79 -5.37
CA TYR A 268 16.61 2.81 -4.74
C TYR A 268 15.16 3.02 -5.20
N GLY A 269 14.66 4.26 -5.23
CA GLY A 269 13.30 4.57 -5.66
C GLY A 269 12.99 4.19 -7.11
N ILE A 270 13.97 4.33 -8.01
CA ILE A 270 13.84 3.86 -9.40
C ILE A 270 13.82 2.33 -9.44
N MET A 271 14.71 1.71 -8.68
CA MET A 271 14.88 0.27 -8.71
C MET A 271 13.75 -0.50 -8.01
N GLU A 272 13.23 -0.01 -6.89
CA GLU A 272 12.07 -0.59 -6.21
C GLU A 272 10.85 -0.59 -7.15
N ALA A 273 10.62 0.50 -7.90
CA ALA A 273 9.53 0.58 -8.86
C ALA A 273 9.66 -0.46 -9.99
N ILE A 274 10.87 -0.64 -10.53
CA ILE A 274 11.13 -1.61 -11.60
C ILE A 274 11.03 -3.04 -11.07
N VAL A 275 11.76 -3.37 -10.00
CA VAL A 275 11.86 -4.73 -9.46
C VAL A 275 10.52 -5.20 -8.91
N LEU A 276 9.84 -4.34 -8.14
CA LEU A 276 8.53 -4.70 -7.58
C LEU A 276 7.45 -4.73 -8.66
N GLY A 277 7.53 -3.88 -9.68
CA GLY A 277 6.65 -3.98 -10.84
C GLY A 277 6.80 -5.33 -11.56
N ILE A 278 8.03 -5.79 -11.80
CA ILE A 278 8.29 -7.11 -12.38
C ILE A 278 7.79 -8.23 -11.46
N TYR A 279 8.08 -8.14 -10.15
CA TYR A 279 7.63 -9.11 -9.16
C TYR A 279 6.11 -9.23 -9.10
N CYS A 280 5.39 -8.11 -9.16
CA CYS A 280 3.92 -8.08 -9.17
C CYS A 280 3.35 -8.73 -10.44
N VAL A 281 3.95 -8.50 -11.61
CA VAL A 281 3.56 -9.19 -12.86
C VAL A 281 3.78 -10.70 -12.76
N ILE A 282 4.93 -11.12 -12.24
CA ILE A 282 5.25 -12.54 -12.04
C ILE A 282 4.26 -13.17 -11.05
N SER A 283 3.98 -12.50 -9.93
CA SER A 283 3.07 -12.97 -8.89
C SER A 283 1.64 -13.12 -9.41
N TRP A 284 1.17 -12.16 -10.22
CA TRP A 284 -0.11 -12.27 -10.90
C TRP A 284 -0.15 -13.48 -11.84
N LYS A 285 0.86 -13.65 -12.70
CA LYS A 285 0.93 -14.81 -13.61
C LYS A 285 1.04 -16.15 -12.88
N ALA A 286 1.66 -16.17 -11.71
CA ALA A 286 1.73 -17.34 -10.84
C ALA A 286 0.42 -17.64 -10.09
N GLY A 287 -0.61 -16.78 -10.22
CA GLY A 287 -1.89 -16.93 -9.52
C GLY A 287 -1.78 -16.67 -8.02
N TRP A 288 -0.95 -15.71 -7.64
CA TRP A 288 -0.76 -15.30 -6.23
C TRP A 288 -1.59 -14.08 -5.86
N THR A 289 -2.17 -13.39 -6.85
CA THR A 289 -3.07 -12.25 -6.68
C THR A 289 -4.54 -12.69 -6.72
N LYS A 290 -5.47 -11.81 -6.32
CA LYS A 290 -6.91 -12.05 -6.43
C LYS A 290 -7.40 -12.10 -7.89
N ALA A 291 -6.72 -11.39 -8.79
CA ALA A 291 -7.05 -11.40 -10.22
C ALA A 291 -6.65 -12.73 -10.91
N PRO A 292 -7.49 -13.30 -11.79
CA PRO A 292 -7.16 -14.51 -12.56
C PRO A 292 -5.94 -14.31 -13.47
N SER A 293 -5.12 -15.36 -13.67
CA SER A 293 -3.88 -15.27 -14.48
C SER A 293 -4.10 -15.31 -16.00
N ASN A 294 -5.29 -15.72 -16.45
CA ASN A 294 -5.68 -15.93 -17.84
C ASN A 294 -6.29 -14.69 -18.53
N ILE A 295 -6.52 -13.60 -17.80
CA ILE A 295 -7.06 -12.35 -18.38
C ILE A 295 -5.94 -11.49 -19.00
N SER A 296 -6.36 -10.49 -19.80
CA SER A 296 -5.42 -9.51 -20.36
C SER A 296 -4.83 -8.61 -19.27
N PHE A 297 -3.60 -8.14 -19.47
CA PHE A 297 -2.94 -7.21 -18.53
C PHE A 297 -3.76 -5.93 -18.32
N TRP A 298 -4.30 -5.36 -19.40
CA TRP A 298 -5.14 -4.16 -19.34
C TRP A 298 -6.41 -4.38 -18.52
N THR A 299 -7.05 -5.55 -18.67
CA THR A 299 -8.21 -5.92 -17.87
C THR A 299 -7.83 -6.04 -16.40
N MET A 300 -6.71 -6.72 -16.10
CA MET A 300 -6.23 -6.90 -14.73
C MET A 300 -6.01 -5.58 -14.00
N ILE A 301 -5.35 -4.60 -14.62
CA ILE A 301 -5.08 -3.31 -13.96
C ILE A 301 -6.31 -2.38 -13.91
N SER A 302 -7.33 -2.63 -14.73
CA SER A 302 -8.54 -1.78 -14.82
C SER A 302 -9.71 -2.28 -13.97
N THR A 303 -9.66 -3.52 -13.50
CA THR A 303 -10.74 -4.17 -12.74
C THR A 303 -10.27 -4.46 -11.33
N SER A 304 -11.04 -4.03 -10.34
CA SER A 304 -10.81 -4.38 -8.94
C SER A 304 -11.45 -5.72 -8.61
N TYR A 305 -10.66 -6.64 -8.04
CA TYR A 305 -11.09 -7.95 -7.56
C TYR A 305 -11.14 -8.00 -6.02
N GLU A 306 -11.25 -6.85 -5.37
CA GLU A 306 -11.47 -6.79 -3.93
C GLU A 306 -12.87 -7.29 -3.56
N VAL A 307 -12.93 -8.29 -2.69
CA VAL A 307 -14.19 -8.69 -2.06
C VAL A 307 -14.52 -7.63 -1.02
N LEU A 308 -15.40 -6.70 -1.36
CA LEU A 308 -16.04 -5.85 -0.35
C LEU A 308 -16.84 -6.77 0.57
N VAL A 309 -16.31 -7.03 1.77
CA VAL A 309 -17.08 -7.64 2.84
C VAL A 309 -18.08 -6.58 3.30
N ILE A 310 -19.19 -6.48 2.59
CA ILE A 310 -20.36 -5.76 3.07
C ILE A 310 -20.87 -6.58 4.25
N GLU A 311 -20.74 -6.07 5.47
CA GLU A 311 -21.39 -6.67 6.63
C GLU A 311 -22.87 -6.86 6.29
N HIS A 312 -23.39 -8.07 6.54
CA HIS A 312 -24.76 -8.48 6.19
C HIS A 312 -25.86 -7.51 6.64
N SER A 313 -25.57 -6.57 7.53
CA SER A 313 -26.47 -5.53 8.03
C SER A 313 -26.74 -4.38 7.04
N ASP A 314 -25.86 -4.11 6.07
CA ASP A 314 -25.99 -2.96 5.14
C ASP A 314 -26.50 -3.34 3.74
N LEU A 315 -26.79 -4.62 3.51
CA LEU A 315 -27.48 -5.06 2.31
C LEU A 315 -28.94 -4.60 2.37
N VAL A 316 -29.22 -3.42 1.79
CA VAL A 316 -30.58 -3.04 1.41
C VAL A 316 -31.07 -4.12 0.45
N ALA A 317 -31.96 -4.98 0.93
CA ALA A 317 -32.58 -6.00 0.12
C ALA A 317 -33.34 -5.33 -1.04
N ILE A 318 -32.85 -5.47 -2.27
CA ILE A 318 -33.52 -4.97 -3.47
C ILE A 318 -34.52 -6.04 -3.90
N GLU A 319 -35.82 -5.73 -3.85
CA GLU A 319 -36.86 -6.64 -4.33
C GLU A 319 -36.87 -6.64 -5.87
N VAL A 320 -36.61 -7.79 -6.51
CA VAL A 320 -36.54 -7.90 -7.97
C VAL A 320 -37.54 -8.93 -8.49
N SER A 321 -38.62 -8.51 -9.15
CA SER A 321 -39.57 -9.45 -9.77
C SER A 321 -38.95 -10.14 -10.98
N LEU A 322 -38.98 -11.48 -11.02
CA LEU A 322 -38.41 -12.28 -12.11
C LEU A 322 -39.41 -13.27 -12.69
N PRO A 323 -39.44 -13.44 -14.03
CA PRO A 323 -40.24 -14.49 -14.67
C PRO A 323 -39.75 -15.91 -14.30
N LYS A 324 -40.68 -16.87 -14.11
CA LYS A 324 -40.39 -18.28 -13.76
C LYS A 324 -39.27 -18.92 -14.60
N ASN A 325 -39.21 -18.59 -15.89
CA ASN A 325 -38.26 -19.17 -16.86
C ASN A 325 -36.80 -18.76 -16.60
N GLN A 326 -36.56 -17.64 -15.92
CA GLN A 326 -35.21 -17.18 -15.55
C GLN A 326 -34.76 -17.73 -14.20
N LYS A 327 -35.70 -18.02 -13.28
CA LYS A 327 -35.42 -18.59 -11.96
C LYS A 327 -34.63 -19.89 -12.04
N ASP A 328 -35.10 -20.85 -12.84
CA ASP A 328 -34.48 -22.18 -12.95
C ASP A 328 -33.07 -22.13 -13.54
N ARG A 329 -32.80 -21.15 -14.42
CA ARG A 329 -31.46 -20.94 -15.00
C ARG A 329 -30.48 -20.38 -13.98
N ILE A 330 -30.93 -19.44 -13.16
CA ILE A 330 -30.10 -18.78 -12.13
C ILE A 330 -29.84 -19.75 -10.96
N GLU A 331 -30.83 -20.51 -10.50
CA GLU A 331 -30.67 -21.51 -9.44
C GLU A 331 -29.69 -22.64 -9.81
N LYS A 332 -29.65 -23.05 -11.09
CA LYS A 332 -28.66 -24.02 -11.59
C LYS A 332 -27.23 -23.49 -11.58
N ALA A 333 -27.04 -22.22 -11.91
CA ALA A 333 -25.72 -21.57 -11.89
C ALA A 333 -25.21 -21.37 -10.45
N ASN A 334 -26.10 -21.11 -9.49
CA ASN A 334 -25.76 -20.88 -8.08
C ASN A 334 -25.20 -22.10 -7.33
N ARG A 335 -25.46 -23.33 -7.79
CA ARG A 335 -24.90 -24.54 -7.14
C ARG A 335 -23.37 -24.67 -7.30
N ALA A 336 -22.72 -23.78 -8.06
CA ALA A 336 -21.29 -23.81 -8.33
C ALA A 336 -20.43 -22.89 -7.44
N GLY A 337 -21.02 -22.12 -6.51
CA GLY A 337 -20.34 -21.67 -5.28
C GLY A 337 -19.55 -20.36 -5.25
N ASP A 338 -20.15 -19.20 -5.55
CA ASP A 338 -19.62 -17.86 -5.19
C ASP A 338 -20.78 -16.88 -4.84
N THR A 339 -20.69 -16.12 -3.73
CA THR A 339 -21.88 -15.65 -2.96
C THR A 339 -22.04 -14.13 -2.77
N LEU A 340 -23.26 -13.61 -2.98
CA LEU A 340 -23.85 -12.40 -2.34
C LEU A 340 -25.40 -12.47 -2.41
N TYR A 341 -26.14 -11.89 -1.45
CA TYR A 341 -27.58 -12.14 -1.22
C TYR A 341 -28.51 -10.99 -1.66
N VAL A 342 -29.59 -11.30 -2.40
CA VAL A 342 -30.69 -10.36 -2.73
C VAL A 342 -32.04 -11.06 -2.58
N LYS A 343 -33.00 -10.44 -1.88
CA LYS A 343 -34.36 -10.96 -1.60
C LYS A 343 -35.32 -10.59 -2.73
N TYR A 344 -36.08 -11.53 -3.30
CA TYR A 344 -37.13 -11.19 -4.29
C TYR A 344 -38.48 -11.85 -4.00
N SER A 345 -39.56 -11.26 -4.55
CA SER A 345 -40.90 -11.86 -4.61
C SER A 345 -41.24 -12.31 -6.03
N VAL A 346 -41.96 -13.43 -6.14
CA VAL A 346 -42.44 -14.03 -7.39
C VAL A 346 -43.89 -13.61 -7.59
N GLN A 347 -44.22 -13.01 -8.73
CA GLN A 347 -45.62 -12.94 -9.18
C GLN A 347 -45.97 -14.29 -9.80
N GLU A 348 -46.79 -15.08 -9.12
CA GLU A 348 -47.44 -16.24 -9.74
C GLU A 348 -48.71 -15.75 -10.44
N GLU A 349 -48.82 -16.02 -11.75
CA GLU A 349 -50.01 -15.65 -12.54
C GLU A 349 -51.24 -16.54 -12.27
N ASP A 350 -51.21 -17.49 -11.32
CA ASP A 350 -52.37 -18.37 -11.03
C ASP A 350 -52.38 -18.89 -9.58
N VAL A 351 -52.48 -18.02 -8.57
CA VAL A 351 -52.78 -18.43 -7.19
C VAL A 351 -53.83 -17.49 -6.59
N GLU A 352 -55.03 -18.03 -6.32
CA GLU A 352 -56.05 -17.40 -5.48
C GLU A 352 -55.48 -17.16 -4.08
N GLU A 353 -55.78 -15.99 -3.51
CA GLU A 353 -55.29 -15.50 -2.22
C GLU A 353 -55.28 -16.57 -1.11
N GLU A 354 -54.09 -16.82 -0.55
CA GLU A 354 -53.87 -17.04 0.90
C GLU A 354 -52.34 -17.05 1.18
N ASP A 355 -51.84 -15.96 1.77
CA ASP A 355 -50.60 -15.85 2.57
C ASP A 355 -49.30 -16.57 2.09
N GLY A 356 -49.05 -16.63 0.79
CA GLY A 356 -47.94 -17.40 0.22
C GLY A 356 -46.90 -16.61 -0.58
N LYS A 357 -46.30 -15.52 -0.06
CA LYS A 357 -45.12 -14.95 -0.72
C LYS A 357 -43.93 -15.90 -0.59
N ALA A 358 -43.61 -16.65 -1.64
CA ALA A 358 -42.39 -17.42 -1.73
C ALA A 358 -41.19 -16.47 -1.96
N PHE A 359 -40.33 -16.34 -0.95
CA PHE A 359 -39.08 -15.58 -1.04
C PHE A 359 -37.97 -16.46 -1.60
N GLY A 360 -37.26 -15.96 -2.62
CA GLY A 360 -36.03 -16.56 -3.10
C GLY A 360 -34.83 -15.63 -2.93
N CYS A 361 -33.62 -16.19 -2.99
CA CYS A 361 -32.37 -15.44 -3.07
C CYS A 361 -31.74 -15.57 -4.46
N ILE A 362 -31.29 -14.47 -5.06
CA ILE A 362 -30.56 -14.47 -6.34
C ILE A 362 -29.17 -13.86 -6.18
N ALA A 363 -28.19 -14.52 -6.81
CA ALA A 363 -26.81 -14.08 -6.86
C ALA A 363 -26.59 -13.15 -8.05
N ILE A 364 -25.88 -12.05 -7.84
CA ILE A 364 -25.38 -11.17 -8.91
C ILE A 364 -23.85 -11.16 -8.80
N PRO A 365 -23.10 -11.64 -9.79
CA PRO A 365 -21.65 -11.50 -9.80
C PRO A 365 -21.27 -10.02 -9.86
N SER A 366 -20.28 -9.59 -9.08
CA SER A 366 -19.68 -8.24 -9.10
C SER A 366 -18.86 -7.92 -10.36
N TYR A 367 -19.12 -8.64 -11.46
CA TYR A 367 -18.48 -8.42 -12.76
C TYR A 367 -19.14 -7.26 -13.52
N PRO A 368 -18.40 -6.57 -14.42
CA PRO A 368 -19.01 -5.58 -15.30
C PRO A 368 -20.16 -6.21 -16.10
N LYS A 369 -21.23 -5.42 -16.31
CA LYS A 369 -22.53 -5.75 -16.94
C LYS A 369 -22.49 -6.64 -18.19
N GLU A 370 -21.35 -6.74 -18.85
CA GLU A 370 -21.17 -7.39 -20.15
C GLU A 370 -20.65 -8.84 -20.06
N ALA A 371 -20.09 -9.26 -18.91
CA ALA A 371 -19.42 -10.56 -18.80
C ALA A 371 -20.35 -11.74 -18.46
N SER A 372 -21.53 -11.50 -17.88
CA SER A 372 -22.42 -12.56 -17.39
C SER A 372 -23.49 -13.01 -18.40
N GLY A 373 -23.66 -12.30 -19.52
CA GLY A 373 -24.74 -12.57 -20.50
C GLY A 373 -26.15 -12.49 -19.91
N LEU A 374 -26.30 -11.97 -18.68
CA LEU A 374 -27.55 -11.83 -17.93
C LEU A 374 -28.00 -10.37 -18.01
N THR A 375 -29.04 -10.11 -18.79
CA THR A 375 -29.80 -8.86 -18.72
C THR A 375 -30.61 -8.85 -17.42
N LEU A 376 -30.14 -8.11 -16.41
CA LEU A 376 -30.89 -7.88 -15.19
C LEU A 376 -32.09 -6.95 -15.47
N PRO A 377 -33.28 -7.20 -14.89
CA PRO A 377 -34.45 -6.34 -15.06
C PRO A 377 -34.27 -4.98 -14.37
N GLU A 378 -35.09 -4.00 -14.77
CA GLU A 378 -35.11 -2.65 -14.19
C GLU A 378 -35.42 -2.69 -12.69
N VAL A 379 -34.60 -1.98 -11.90
CA VAL A 379 -34.79 -1.81 -10.46
C VAL A 379 -35.83 -0.71 -10.26
N ILE A 380 -36.99 -1.06 -9.70
CA ILE A 380 -38.01 -0.07 -9.30
C ILE A 380 -37.70 0.36 -7.86
N PRO A 381 -37.51 1.66 -7.56
CA PRO A 381 -37.31 2.12 -6.19
C PRO A 381 -38.59 1.91 -5.37
N LEU A 382 -38.47 1.37 -4.16
CA LEU A 382 -39.57 1.36 -3.19
C LEU A 382 -39.83 2.78 -2.68
N GLU A 383 -40.88 3.41 -3.16
CA GLU A 383 -41.53 4.51 -2.45
C GLU A 383 -42.38 3.94 -1.30
N ASN A 384 -42.09 4.41 -0.09
CA ASN A 384 -42.85 4.29 1.16
C ASN A 384 -42.74 3.01 2.01
N ASP A 385 -42.14 3.23 3.19
CA ASP A 385 -42.67 2.91 4.53
C ASP A 385 -43.02 1.45 4.86
N LEU A 386 -42.05 0.74 5.47
CA LEU A 386 -42.34 -0.41 6.32
C LEU A 386 -41.47 -0.37 7.58
N SER A 387 -42.03 0.26 8.61
CA SER A 387 -41.73 -0.05 10.00
C SER A 387 -42.11 -1.52 10.29
N GLY A 388 -41.13 -2.42 10.26
CA GLY A 388 -41.33 -3.83 10.56
C GLY A 388 -40.02 -4.49 10.92
N SER A 389 -39.87 -4.83 12.20
CA SER A 389 -38.72 -5.52 12.78
C SER A 389 -38.34 -6.78 12.02
N LEU A 390 -37.07 -6.91 11.64
CA LEU A 390 -36.47 -8.15 11.12
C LEU A 390 -36.53 -9.26 12.20
N PRO A 391 -36.96 -10.49 11.87
CA PRO A 391 -36.70 -11.65 12.72
C PRO A 391 -35.19 -11.97 12.69
N LYS A 392 -34.68 -12.34 13.87
CA LYS A 392 -33.26 -12.54 14.21
C LYS A 392 -32.51 -13.55 13.35
#